data_AF-A0A1C5R7U2-F1
#
_entry.id   AF-A0A1C5R7U2-F1
#
_cell.length_a   1.000
_cell.length_b   1.000
_cell.length_c   1.000
_cell.angle_alpha   90.00
_cell.angle_beta   90.00
_cell.angle_gamma   90.00
#
_symmetry.space_group_name_H-M   'P 1'
#
loop_
_entity.id
_entity.type
_entity.pdbx_description
1 polymer ?
#
loop_
_entity_poly.entity_id
_entity_poly.type
_entity_poly.pdbx_seq_one_letter_code
_entity_poly.pdbx_strand_id
1 'polypeptide(L)'
;MRTFQIDSEPKRLYFSNSNRIEEEILFQNILTKLESCKEIEIGRKQIGPSEDLYKCKWSDWSFCLVYDIDYGTYIQVDDEKVIQRLKKFFEDGRLDMDDK
;
A
#
# COMPACT_ATOMS: atom_id res chain seq x y z
N MET A 1 2.80 -10.15 -3.33
CA MET A 1 3.55 -9.04 -3.99
C MET A 1 4.77 -8.79 -3.14
N ARG A 2 5.98 -8.65 -3.71
CA ARG A 2 7.18 -8.41 -2.89
C ARG A 2 7.28 -6.93 -2.55
N THR A 3 7.69 -6.65 -1.31
CA THR A 3 7.84 -5.30 -0.79
C THR A 3 9.28 -5.03 -0.37
N PHE A 4 9.67 -3.75 -0.30
CA PHE A 4 10.96 -3.35 0.20
C PHE A 4 10.91 -1.96 0.85
N GLN A 5 11.97 -1.59 1.56
CA GLN A 5 12.17 -0.25 2.10
C GLN A 5 13.53 0.26 1.67
N ILE A 6 13.63 1.58 1.56
CA ILE A 6 14.88 2.29 1.35
C ILE A 6 15.32 2.82 2.72
N ASP A 7 16.58 2.64 3.10
CA ASP A 7 17.08 2.99 4.43
C ASP A 7 16.90 4.48 4.77
N SER A 8 16.99 5.37 3.78
CA SER A 8 16.76 6.80 3.94
C SER A 8 15.29 7.19 4.10
N GLU A 9 14.36 6.26 3.89
CA GLU A 9 12.91 6.49 3.88
C GLU A 9 12.16 5.43 4.70
N PRO A 10 12.43 5.32 6.01
CA PRO A 10 11.91 4.23 6.85
C PRO A 10 10.39 4.23 7.00
N LYS A 11 9.72 5.34 6.64
CA LYS A 11 8.26 5.47 6.68
C LYS A 11 7.58 5.17 5.34
N ARG A 12 8.33 4.70 4.34
CA ARG A 12 7.79 4.32 3.04
C ARG A 12 7.94 2.82 2.84
N LEU A 13 6.89 2.20 2.32
CA LEU A 13 6.89 0.83 1.84
C LEU A 13 6.73 0.84 0.32
N TYR A 14 7.71 0.29 -0.36
CA TYR A 14 7.75 0.21 -1.82
C TYR A 14 7.43 -1.20 -2.31
N PHE A 15 7.04 -1.29 -3.59
CA PHE A 15 6.61 -2.52 -4.23
C PHE A 15 7.53 -2.86 -5.40
N SER A 16 8.01 -4.10 -5.47
CA SER A 16 8.87 -4.51 -6.57
C SER A 16 8.03 -4.77 -7.84
N ASN A 17 8.37 -4.10 -8.93
CA ASN A 17 7.76 -4.29 -10.24
C ASN A 17 8.63 -5.18 -11.15
N SER A 18 8.89 -6.44 -10.74
CA SER A 18 9.79 -7.34 -11.50
C SER A 18 9.27 -7.69 -12.89
N ASN A 19 7.95 -7.69 -13.07
CA ASN A 19 7.30 -8.00 -14.34
C ASN A 19 7.20 -6.78 -15.27
N ARG A 20 7.66 -5.59 -14.82
CA ARG A 20 7.60 -4.33 -15.57
C ARG A 20 6.20 -4.04 -16.12
N ILE A 21 5.18 -4.27 -15.30
CA ILE A 21 3.82 -3.86 -15.62
C ILE A 21 3.69 -2.34 -15.52
N GLU A 22 2.67 -1.77 -16.15
CA GLU A 22 2.38 -0.34 -16.04
C GLU A 22 2.12 0.05 -14.58
N GLU A 23 2.58 1.24 -14.19
CA GLU A 23 2.51 1.69 -12.80
C GLU A 23 1.06 1.86 -12.33
N GLU A 24 0.16 2.28 -13.21
CA GLU A 24 -1.28 2.32 -12.94
C GLU A 24 -1.83 0.91 -12.64
N ILE A 25 -1.37 -0.12 -13.36
CA ILE A 25 -1.78 -1.52 -13.10
C ILE A 25 -1.23 -1.99 -11.75
N LEU A 26 0.02 -1.64 -11.41
CA LEU A 26 0.60 -1.94 -10.11
C LEU A 26 -0.20 -1.29 -8.99
N PHE A 27 -0.53 0.00 -9.15
CA PHE A 27 -1.37 0.74 -8.22
C PHE A 27 -2.72 0.06 -8.00
N GLN A 28 -3.43 -0.28 -9.08
CA GLN A 28 -4.73 -0.95 -8.98
C GLN A 28 -4.62 -2.30 -8.26
N ASN A 29 -3.57 -3.09 -8.53
CA ASN A 29 -3.36 -4.36 -7.83
C ASN A 29 -3.15 -4.17 -6.31
N ILE A 30 -2.44 -3.11 -5.91
CA ILE A 30 -2.22 -2.76 -4.51
C ILE A 30 -3.53 -2.32 -3.87
N LEU A 31 -4.27 -1.43 -4.54
CA LEU A 31 -5.56 -0.93 -4.09
C LEU A 31 -6.55 -2.08 -3.90
N THR A 32 -6.73 -2.94 -4.89
CA THR A 32 -7.62 -4.11 -4.82
C THR A 32 -7.23 -5.06 -3.69
N LYS A 33 -5.93 -5.26 -3.46
CA LYS A 33 -5.48 -6.09 -2.32
C LYS A 33 -5.83 -5.44 -0.98
N LEU A 34 -5.68 -4.13 -0.83
CA LEU A 34 -6.12 -3.42 0.39
C LEU A 34 -7.64 -3.52 0.58
N GLU A 35 -8.41 -3.33 -0.50
CA GLU A 35 -9.88 -3.44 -0.50
C GLU A 35 -10.37 -4.84 -0.12
N SER A 36 -9.59 -5.89 -0.40
CA SER A 36 -9.94 -7.26 -0.02
C SER A 36 -9.81 -7.53 1.48
N CYS A 37 -9.18 -6.64 2.25
CA CYS A 37 -9.02 -6.78 3.69
C CYS A 37 -10.15 -6.03 4.42
N LYS A 38 -11.08 -6.77 5.03
CA LYS A 38 -12.24 -6.20 5.75
C LYS A 38 -11.85 -5.27 6.92
N GLU A 39 -10.63 -5.39 7.43
CA GLU A 39 -10.12 -4.55 8.52
C GLU A 39 -9.54 -3.21 8.04
N ILE A 40 -9.34 -3.04 6.73
CA ILE A 40 -8.76 -1.84 6.14
C ILE A 40 -9.88 -0.96 5.58
N GLU A 41 -10.01 0.23 6.16
CA GLU A 41 -10.87 1.27 5.63
C GLU A 41 -10.07 2.12 4.65
N ILE A 42 -10.60 2.33 3.44
CA ILE A 42 -9.98 3.17 2.42
C ILE A 42 -10.85 4.40 2.19
N GLY A 43 -10.25 5.56 2.43
CA GLY A 43 -10.88 6.86 2.21
C GLY A 43 -11.00 7.22 0.73
N ARG A 44 -11.63 8.35 0.46
CA ARG A 44 -11.79 8.87 -0.89
C ARG A 44 -10.44 9.29 -1.49
N LYS A 45 -10.30 9.09 -2.80
CA LYS A 45 -9.22 9.62 -3.62
C LYS A 45 -9.07 11.13 -3.41
N GLN A 46 -7.86 11.57 -3.08
CA GLN A 46 -7.44 12.97 -3.05
C GLN A 46 -6.47 13.19 -4.21
N ILE A 47 -6.84 14.06 -5.15
CA ILE A 47 -6.04 14.36 -6.33
C ILE A 47 -5.14 15.56 -6.01
N GLY A 48 -3.83 15.34 -6.06
CA GLY A 48 -2.81 16.36 -5.98
C GLY A 48 -2.28 16.75 -7.37
N PRO A 49 -1.40 17.76 -7.45
CA PRO A 49 -0.79 18.18 -8.71
C PRO A 49 0.19 17.15 -9.28
N SER A 50 0.83 16.35 -8.42
CA SER A 50 1.84 15.34 -8.78
C SER A 50 1.52 13.94 -8.27
N GLU A 51 0.59 13.82 -7.31
CA GLU A 51 0.31 12.58 -6.62
C GLU A 51 -1.18 12.43 -6.33
N ASP A 52 -1.68 11.20 -6.47
CA ASP A 52 -2.98 10.79 -5.97
C ASP A 52 -2.82 10.04 -4.64
N LEU A 53 -3.69 10.35 -3.68
CA LEU A 53 -3.59 9.86 -2.31
C LEU A 53 -4.90 9.22 -1.85
N TYR A 54 -4.77 8.08 -1.17
CA TYR A 54 -5.86 7.41 -0.47
C TYR A 54 -5.48 7.27 0.99
N LYS A 55 -6.21 7.95 1.88
CA LYS A 55 -6.03 7.80 3.32
C LYS A 55 -6.63 6.48 3.76
N CYS A 56 -5.84 5.64 4.39
CA CYS A 56 -6.22 4.32 4.82
C CYS A 56 -6.12 4.20 6.34
N LYS A 57 -6.97 3.36 6.92
CA LYS A 57 -6.95 3.04 8.34
C LYS A 57 -7.06 1.53 8.53
N TRP A 58 -6.21 0.97 9.37
CA TRP A 58 -6.27 -0.43 9.80
C TRP A 58 -6.29 -0.49 11.32
N SER A 59 -7.47 -0.74 11.89
CA SER A 59 -7.70 -0.62 13.34
C SER A 59 -7.30 0.77 13.85
N ASP A 60 -6.32 0.89 14.74
CA ASP A 60 -5.85 2.18 15.27
C ASP A 60 -4.78 2.85 14.39
N TRP A 61 -4.37 2.20 13.28
CA TRP A 61 -3.18 2.58 12.54
C TRP A 61 -3.57 3.31 11.26
N SER A 62 -2.90 4.42 10.96
CA SER A 62 -3.13 5.22 9.75
C SER A 62 -1.95 5.13 8.79
N PHE A 63 -2.28 5.07 7.51
CA PHE A 63 -1.31 5.11 6.41
C PHE A 63 -1.97 5.70 5.16
N CYS A 64 -1.16 6.05 4.16
CA CYS A 64 -1.61 6.56 2.87
C CYS A 64 -1.08 5.67 1.76
N LEU A 65 -1.96 5.21 0.88
CA LEU A 65 -1.56 4.71 -0.43
C LEU A 65 -1.34 5.92 -1.35
N VAL A 66 -0.16 5.98 -1.98
CA VAL A 66 0.27 7.09 -2.83
C VAL A 66 0.56 6.58 -4.23
N TYR A 67 0.04 7.27 -5.23
CA TYR A 67 0.41 7.14 -6.63
C TYR A 67 1.07 8.43 -7.08
N ASP A 68 2.39 8.43 -7.18
CA ASP A 68 3.18 9.56 -7.64
C ASP A 68 3.52 9.39 -9.12
N ILE A 69 3.33 10.44 -9.92
CA ILE A 69 3.55 10.39 -11.37
C ILE A 69 5.03 10.17 -11.74
N ASP A 70 5.95 10.67 -10.92
CA ASP A 70 7.39 10.62 -11.16
C ASP A 70 8.06 9.42 -10.45
N TYR A 71 7.54 9.05 -9.26
CA TYR A 71 8.17 8.05 -8.38
C TYR A 71 7.38 6.74 -8.24
N GLY A 72 6.17 6.67 -8.81
CA GLY A 72 5.32 5.49 -8.81
C GLY A 72 4.58 5.26 -7.49
N THR A 73 4.23 4.00 -7.23
CA THR A 73 3.34 3.61 -6.14
C THR A 73 4.09 3.24 -4.86
N TYR A 74 3.65 3.78 -3.74
CA TYR A 74 4.16 3.43 -2.42
C TYR A 74 3.10 3.61 -1.33
N ILE A 75 3.37 3.02 -0.16
CA ILE A 75 2.61 3.33 1.05
C ILE A 75 3.45 4.21 1.96
N GLN A 76 2.89 5.34 2.39
CA GLN A 76 3.44 6.22 3.41
C GLN A 76 2.75 5.94 4.74
N VAL A 77 3.53 5.72 5.81
CA VAL A 77 2.99 5.53 7.17
C VAL A 77 3.37 6.70 8.08
N ASP A 78 2.55 6.92 9.11
CA ASP A 78 2.87 7.90 10.16
C ASP A 78 3.84 7.30 11.20
N ASP A 79 3.63 6.04 11.57
CA ASP A 79 4.45 5.24 12.51
C ASP A 79 5.13 4.08 11.76
N GLU A 80 6.46 3.99 11.86
CA GLU A 80 7.27 2.94 11.21
C GLU A 80 6.90 1.53 11.65
N LYS A 81 6.27 1.36 12.83
CA LYS A 81 5.79 0.05 13.30
C LYS A 81 4.72 -0.54 12.37
N VAL A 82 3.98 0.31 11.66
CA VAL A 82 2.96 -0.08 10.67
C VAL A 82 3.56 -0.83 9.49
N ILE A 83 4.80 -0.50 9.11
CA ILE A 83 5.51 -1.11 7.98
C ILE A 83 5.57 -2.63 8.10
N GLN A 84 5.98 -3.15 9.27
CA GLN A 84 6.19 -4.60 9.42
C GLN A 84 4.88 -5.38 9.27
N ARG A 85 3.76 -4.77 9.67
CA ARG A 85 2.42 -5.33 9.47
C ARG A 85 2.04 -5.31 7.98
N LEU A 86 2.26 -4.19 7.30
CA LEU A 86 2.00 -4.07 5.86
C LEU A 86 2.87 -5.02 5.02
N LYS A 87 4.16 -5.15 5.34
CA LYS A 87 5.07 -6.11 4.70
C LYS A 87 4.48 -7.53 4.74
N LYS A 88 4.15 -7.99 5.95
CA LYS A 88 3.50 -9.29 6.15
C LYS A 88 2.21 -9.41 5.36
N PHE A 89 1.34 -8.41 5.41
CA PHE A 89 0.10 -8.39 4.64
C PHE A 89 0.32 -8.57 3.13
N PHE A 90 1.32 -7.91 2.55
CA PHE A 90 1.58 -7.99 1.11
C PHE A 90 2.33 -9.27 0.69
N GLU A 91 3.17 -9.80 1.57
CA GLU A 91 4.01 -10.99 1.37
C GLU A 91 3.29 -12.30 1.70
N ASP A 92 2.41 -12.30 2.70
CA ASP A 92 1.56 -13.45 3.01
C ASP A 92 0.54 -13.61 1.88
N GLY A 93 0.61 -14.75 1.21
CA GLY A 93 -0.30 -15.17 0.15
C GLY A 93 -1.66 -15.65 0.68
N ARG A 94 -1.98 -15.42 1.97
CA ARG A 94 -3.28 -15.77 2.53
C ARG A 94 -4.27 -14.64 2.26
N LEU A 95 -5.04 -14.83 1.20
CA LEU A 95 -6.44 -14.45 1.24
C LEU A 95 -7.02 -15.23 2.42
N ASP A 96 -7.37 -14.54 3.50
CA ASP A 96 -8.24 -15.11 4.52
C ASP A 96 -9.60 -15.38 3.84
N MET A 97 -9.69 -16.55 3.21
CA MET A 97 -10.96 -17.18 2.90
C MET A 97 -11.65 -17.36 4.25
N ASP A 98 -12.78 -16.68 4.40
CA ASP A 98 -13.66 -16.77 5.56
C ASP A 98 -13.82 -18.23 6.01
N ASP A 99 -13.25 -18.59 7.16
CA ASP A 99 -13.66 -19.76 7.93
C ASP A 99 -14.88 -19.35 8.78
N LYS A 100 -16.07 -19.40 8.17
CA LYS A 100 -17.33 -19.76 8.86
C LYS A 100 -18.52 -19.96 7.92
#